data_AF-A0A227JDK8-F1
#
_entry.id   AF-A0A227JDK8-F1
#
_cell.length_a   1.000
_cell.length_b   1.000
_cell.length_c   1.000
_cell.angle_alpha   90.00
_cell.angle_beta   90.00
_cell.angle_gamma   90.00
#
_symmetry.space_group_name_H-M   'P 1'
#
loop_
_entity.id
_entity.type
_entity.pdbx_description
1 polymer ?
#
loop_
_entity_poly.entity_id
_entity_poly.type
_entity_poly.pdbx_seq_one_letter_code
_entity_poly.pdbx_strand_id
1 'polypeptide(L)' 'MTIQCKVKSIQPLACNTYQILLHPESPVAFKAGQYLMVVMGEK' A
#
# COMPACT_ATOMS: atom_id res chain seq x y z
N MET A 1 -13.62 -7.37 -1.31
CA MET A 1 -12.43 -8.19 -1.60
C MET A 1 -11.23 -7.52 -1.00
N THR A 2 -10.49 -8.22 -0.16
CA THR A 2 -9.18 -7.79 0.36
C THR A 2 -8.09 -8.34 -0.54
N ILE A 3 -7.12 -7.48 -0.89
CA ILE A 3 -5.93 -7.88 -1.64
C ILE A 3 -4.75 -8.01 -0.67
N GLN A 4 -4.00 -9.10 -0.80
CA GLN A 4 -2.77 -9.27 -0.04
C GLN A 4 -1.63 -8.59 -0.80
N CYS A 5 -0.92 -7.70 -0.11
CA CYS A 5 0.19 -6.95 -0.65
C CYS A 5 1.42 -7.16 0.23
N LYS A 6 2.59 -7.29 -0.40
CA LYS A 6 3.88 -7.29 0.28
C LYS A 6 4.44 -5.87 0.27
N VAL A 7 5.07 -5.46 1.36
CA VAL A 7 5.77 -4.18 1.43
C VAL A 7 7.08 -4.32 0.66
N LYS A 8 7.23 -3.54 -0.40
CA LYS A 8 8.44 -3.51 -1.22
C LYS A 8 9.47 -2.53 -0.69
N SER A 9 9.03 -1.38 -0.22
CA SER A 9 9.89 -0.37 0.41
C SER A 9 9.11 0.52 1.36
N ILE A 10 9.83 1.04 2.36
CA ILE A 10 9.40 2.11 3.25
C ILE A 10 10.53 3.13 3.26
N GLN A 11 10.23 4.37 2.91
CA GLN A 11 11.23 5.43 2.83
C GLN A 11 10.73 6.69 3.52
N PRO A 12 11.57 7.38 4.30
CA PRO A 12 11.22 8.70 4.82
C PRO A 12 11.15 9.69 3.65
N LEU A 13 10.05 10.44 3.55
CA LEU A 13 9.85 11.48 2.55
C LEU A 13 9.98 12.88 3.18
N ALA A 14 9.56 13.03 4.43
CA ALA A 14 9.69 14.24 5.23
C ALA A 14 9.68 13.90 6.73
N CYS A 15 9.79 14.90 7.60
CA CYS A 15 9.87 14.72 9.05
C CYS A 15 8.77 13.83 9.65
N ASN A 16 7.57 13.84 9.05
CA ASN A 16 6.40 13.10 9.53
C ASN A 16 5.72 12.28 8.42
N THR A 17 6.38 12.11 7.29
CA THR A 17 5.78 11.47 6.10
C THR A 17 6.67 10.34 5.62
N TYR A 18 6.07 9.17 5.46
CA TYR A 18 6.71 8.00 4.87
C TYR A 18 6.04 7.65 3.56
N GLN A 19 6.84 7.32 2.55
CA GLN A 19 6.37 6.72 1.32
C GLN A 19 6.50 5.21 1.45
N ILE A 20 5.38 4.51 1.28
CA ILE A 20 5.30 3.05 1.32
C ILE A 20 4.94 2.56 -0.07
N LEU A 21 5.74 1.66 -0.63
CA LEU A 21 5.44 1.00 -1.89
C LEU A 21 4.93 -0.42 -1.61
N LEU A 22 3.68 -0.67 -1.95
CA LEU A 22 3.03 -1.97 -1.83
C LEU A 22 3.06 -2.70 -3.17
N HIS A 23 3.37 -3.99 -3.14
CA HIS A 23 3.32 -4.86 -4.31
C HIS A 23 2.25 -5.94 -4.10
N PRO A 24 1.12 -5.89 -4.83
CA PRO A 24 0.11 -6.94 -4.76
C PRO A 24 0.62 -8.23 -5.39
N GLU A 25 0.16 -9.39 -4.91
CA GLU A 25 0.57 -10.68 -5.51
C GLU A 25 0.04 -10.88 -6.93
N SER A 26 -1.11 -10.27 -7.24
CA SER A 26 -1.73 -10.27 -8.56
C SER A 26 -2.00 -8.83 -9.03
N PRO A 27 -1.95 -8.54 -10.34
CA PRO A 27 -2.30 -7.22 -10.87
C PRO A 27 -3.71 -6.80 -10.47
N VAL A 28 -3.85 -5.56 -10.00
CA VAL A 28 -5.12 -4.98 -9.59
C VAL A 28 -5.50 -3.91 -10.61
N ALA A 29 -6.69 -4.02 -11.21
CA ALA A 29 -7.21 -2.97 -12.06
C ALA A 29 -7.68 -1.79 -11.21
N PHE A 30 -7.21 -0.58 -11.53
CA PHE A 30 -7.63 0.65 -10.86
C PHE A 30 -7.69 1.80 -11.87
N LYS A 31 -8.43 2.84 -11.52
CA LYS A 31 -8.47 4.13 -12.20
C LYS A 31 -7.65 5.13 -11.37
N ALA A 32 -6.91 6.01 -12.06
CA ALA A 32 -6.16 7.07 -11.39
C ALA A 32 -7.08 7.94 -10.51
N GLY A 33 -6.65 8.23 -9.29
CA GLY A 33 -7.43 8.97 -8.29
C GLY A 33 -8.29 8.09 -7.36
N GLN A 34 -8.39 6.78 -7.60
CA GLN A 34 -8.98 5.86 -6.63
C GLN A 34 -8.06 5.66 -5.42
N TYR A 35 -8.66 5.29 -4.29
CA TYR A 35 -7.97 4.96 -3.06
C TYR A 35 -8.43 3.59 -2.54
N LEU A 36 -7.66 3.06 -1.59
CA LEU A 36 -7.89 1.78 -0.95
C LEU A 36 -8.01 1.96 0.56
N MET A 37 -8.75 1.05 1.19
CA MET A 37 -8.79 0.94 2.64
C MET A 37 -7.71 -0.05 3.08
N VAL A 38 -6.75 0.42 3.87
CA VAL A 38 -5.72 -0.45 4.43
C VAL A 38 -6.27 -1.10 5.70
N VAL A 39 -6.21 -2.42 5.77
CA VAL A 39 -6.45 -3.16 7.00
C VAL A 39 -5.09 -3.60 7.52
N MET A 40 -4.65 -3.00 8.63
CA MET A 40 -3.45 -3.45 9.31
C MET A 40 -3.78 -4.74 10.05
N GLY A 41 -3.01 -5.80 9.81
CA GLY A 41 -3.04 -6.99 10.64
C GLY A 41 -2.39 -6.66 11.97
N GLU A 42 -3.15 -6.11 12.92
CA GLU A 42 -2.71 -6.06 14.31
C GLU A 42 -2.49 -7.49 14.80
N LYS A 43 -1.39 -7.71 15.51
CA LYS A 43 -1.10 -8.94 16.23
C LYS A 43 -0.90 -8.60 17.70
#